data_AF-A0A950A9C7-F1
#
_entry.id   AF-A0A950A9C7-F1
#
_cell.length_a   1.000
_cell.length_b   1.000
_cell.length_c   1.000
_cell.angle_alpha   90.00
_cell.angle_beta   90.00
_cell.angle_gamma   90.00
#
_symmetry.space_group_name_H-M   'P 1'
#
loop_
_entity.id
_entity.type
_entity.pdbx_description
1 polymer ?
#
loop_
_entity_poly.entity_id
_entity_poly.type
_entity_poly.pdbx_seq_one_letter_code
_entity_poly.pdbx_strand_id
1 'polypeptide(L)'
;MEESVLATDVLGALALVKHGRMYSLDCGRFAGMPIFPAHPPFQVLSYRTPRGIVNQDDQDWLGENEVNFHWNSEMVMGTVHSGTHIDAFAHITCGAEHKWFGGGSANRDLGDFGPLRGDATEIPPLIARGILIDVAGARGVDALEAHEAIGPEELASALARQEVELRRGDVALIRTGYLSGWPDA
;
A
#
# COMPACT_ATOMS: atom_id res chain seq x y z
N MET A 1 -9.61 11.39 -24.42
CA MET A 1 -9.22 10.27 -23.54
C MET A 1 -8.37 9.36 -24.40
N GLU A 2 -7.08 9.31 -24.15
CA GLU A 2 -6.19 8.37 -24.84
C GLU A 2 -6.27 7.05 -24.05
N GLU A 3 -6.70 5.98 -24.71
CA GLU A 3 -6.72 4.64 -24.10
C GLU A 3 -5.28 4.27 -23.76
N SER A 4 -4.95 4.36 -22.46
CA SER A 4 -3.67 3.93 -21.93
C SER A 4 -3.45 2.47 -22.29
N VAL A 5 -2.22 2.11 -22.66
CA VAL A 5 -1.79 0.73 -22.90
C VAL A 5 -2.01 -0.16 -21.66
N LEU A 6 -2.22 0.42 -20.46
CA LEU A 6 -2.62 -0.26 -19.23
C LEU A 6 -4.13 -0.57 -19.13
N ALA A 7 -4.97 -0.05 -20.03
CA ALA A 7 -6.32 -0.56 -20.28
C ALA A 7 -6.30 -1.95 -20.94
N THR A 8 -5.18 -2.68 -20.84
CA THR A 8 -5.07 -4.11 -21.13
C THR A 8 -5.94 -4.87 -20.14
N ASP A 9 -7.20 -4.95 -20.54
CA ASP A 9 -8.24 -5.89 -20.18
C ASP A 9 -8.66 -5.94 -18.70
N VAL A 10 -9.09 -4.79 -18.16
CA VAL A 10 -9.88 -4.74 -16.91
C VAL A 10 -11.04 -5.75 -16.96
N LEU A 11 -11.70 -5.88 -18.11
CA LEU A 11 -12.77 -6.86 -18.31
C LEU A 11 -12.25 -8.30 -18.20
N GLY A 12 -11.08 -8.59 -18.74
CA GLY A 12 -10.40 -9.88 -18.63
C GLY A 12 -10.01 -10.21 -17.20
N ALA A 13 -9.50 -9.24 -16.43
CA ALA A 13 -9.25 -9.40 -15.01
C ALA A 13 -10.54 -9.71 -14.23
N LEU A 14 -11.60 -8.93 -14.49
CA LEU A 14 -12.93 -9.14 -13.87
C LEU A 14 -13.54 -10.49 -14.28
N ALA A 15 -13.31 -10.95 -15.50
CA ALA A 15 -13.81 -12.23 -16.01
C ALA A 15 -13.20 -13.45 -15.29
N LEU A 16 -12.11 -13.29 -14.52
CA LEU A 16 -11.54 -14.35 -13.68
C LEU A 16 -12.38 -14.62 -12.44
N VAL A 17 -13.21 -13.68 -12.00
CA VAL A 17 -14.04 -13.84 -10.79
C VAL A 17 -15.19 -14.83 -11.10
N LYS A 18 -15.17 -16.01 -10.46
CA LYS A 18 -16.23 -17.04 -10.62
C LYS A 18 -17.08 -17.27 -9.39
N HIS A 19 -16.56 -16.96 -8.20
CA HIS A 19 -17.19 -17.31 -6.92
C HIS A 19 -17.36 -16.13 -5.96
N GLY A 20 -16.86 -14.93 -6.33
CA GLY A 20 -16.92 -13.76 -5.45
C GLY A 20 -16.10 -13.88 -4.15
N ARG A 21 -15.13 -14.81 -4.10
CA ARG A 21 -14.19 -14.90 -2.97
C ARG A 21 -13.29 -13.67 -2.96
N MET A 22 -13.16 -13.05 -1.80
CA MET A 22 -12.36 -11.85 -1.58
C MET A 22 -11.38 -12.11 -0.44
N TYR A 23 -10.14 -11.68 -0.63
CA TYR A 23 -9.09 -11.72 0.37
C TYR A 23 -8.53 -10.31 0.51
N SER A 24 -8.52 -9.76 1.73
CA SER A 24 -7.80 -8.53 2.00
C SER A 24 -6.31 -8.82 1.98
N LEU A 25 -5.53 -7.98 1.30
CA LEU A 25 -4.07 -7.98 1.35
C LEU A 25 -3.53 -6.81 2.20
N ASP A 26 -4.44 -6.08 2.85
CA ASP A 26 -4.07 -5.01 3.78
C ASP A 26 -3.72 -5.59 5.15
N CYS A 27 -2.61 -5.12 5.71
CA CYS A 27 -2.16 -5.46 7.07
C CYS A 27 -2.70 -4.48 8.13
N GLY A 28 -3.49 -3.49 7.70
CA GLY A 28 -4.03 -2.44 8.56
C GLY A 28 -3.02 -1.35 8.88
N ARG A 29 -3.50 -0.31 9.56
CA ARG A 29 -2.68 0.79 10.09
C ARG A 29 -3.06 1.07 11.54
N PHE A 30 -2.12 0.94 12.44
CA PHE A 30 -2.31 1.19 13.87
C PHE A 30 -1.07 1.79 14.51
N ALA A 31 -1.26 2.51 15.62
CA ALA A 31 -0.15 3.10 16.35
C ALA A 31 0.75 1.98 16.92
N GLY A 32 2.06 2.06 16.65
CA GLY A 32 3.03 1.05 17.07
C GLY A 32 3.17 -0.15 16.13
N MET A 33 2.52 -0.12 14.96
CA MET A 33 2.75 -1.16 13.94
C MET A 33 4.21 -1.22 13.46
N PRO A 34 4.67 -2.37 12.94
CA PRO A 34 5.99 -2.46 12.36
C PRO A 34 6.17 -1.44 11.22
N ILE A 35 7.30 -0.73 11.22
CA ILE A 35 7.66 0.26 10.20
C ILE A 35 9.17 0.31 10.03
N PHE A 36 9.64 0.66 8.83
CA PHE A 36 11.06 0.88 8.59
C PHE A 36 11.58 2.02 9.48
N PRO A 37 12.68 1.85 10.24
CA PRO A 37 13.12 2.84 11.23
C PRO A 37 13.46 4.24 10.69
N ALA A 38 13.66 4.41 9.38
CA ALA A 38 13.89 5.73 8.79
C ALA A 38 12.60 6.53 8.52
N HIS A 39 11.43 5.94 8.77
CA HIS A 39 10.14 6.57 8.55
C HIS A 39 9.51 7.10 9.86
N PRO A 40 8.82 8.25 9.82
CA PRO A 40 8.06 8.72 10.96
C PRO A 40 6.91 7.73 11.27
N PRO A 41 6.70 7.37 12.56
CA PRO A 41 5.70 6.39 12.93
C PRO A 41 4.29 6.88 12.63
N PHE A 42 3.39 5.94 12.32
CA PHE A 42 1.97 6.23 12.19
C PHE A 42 1.35 6.51 13.56
N GLN A 43 0.69 7.65 13.68
CA GLN A 43 0.06 8.13 14.92
C GLN A 43 -1.35 8.63 14.63
N VAL A 44 -2.25 8.35 15.58
CA VAL A 44 -3.61 8.88 15.59
C VAL A 44 -3.77 9.69 16.86
N LEU A 45 -3.92 11.00 16.71
CA LEU A 45 -4.20 11.90 17.81
C LEU A 45 -5.69 12.23 17.82
N SER A 46 -6.41 11.77 18.84
CA SER A 46 -7.82 12.10 18.99
C SER A 46 -8.04 13.61 19.14
N TYR A 47 -9.02 14.13 18.41
CA TYR A 47 -9.49 15.50 18.50
C TYR A 47 -11.02 15.46 18.56
N ARG A 48 -11.67 16.07 19.56
CA ARG A 48 -13.13 15.95 19.77
C ARG A 48 -13.59 14.49 19.89
N THR A 49 -13.26 13.84 21.00
CA THR A 49 -13.93 12.59 21.39
C THR A 49 -15.30 12.89 21.99
N PRO A 50 -16.25 11.94 22.04
CA PRO A 50 -17.56 12.18 22.65
C PRO A 50 -17.45 12.71 24.09
N ARG A 51 -16.54 12.12 24.89
CA ARG A 51 -16.27 12.60 26.25
C ARG A 51 -15.57 13.96 26.25
N GLY A 52 -14.63 14.18 25.32
CA GLY A 52 -13.95 15.45 25.16
C GLY A 52 -14.92 16.59 24.86
N ILE A 53 -15.92 16.37 24.00
CA ILE A 53 -16.96 17.36 23.67
C ILE A 53 -17.75 17.73 24.93
N VAL A 54 -18.26 16.73 25.66
CA VAL A 54 -19.02 16.96 26.89
C VAL A 54 -18.19 17.69 27.95
N ASN A 55 -16.92 17.29 28.13
CA ASN A 55 -16.07 17.87 29.16
C ASN A 55 -15.58 19.28 28.82
N GLN A 56 -15.35 19.55 27.54
CA GLN A 56 -14.85 20.83 27.07
C GLN A 56 -15.96 21.88 26.95
N ASP A 57 -17.19 21.44 26.63
CA ASP A 57 -18.41 22.27 26.57
C ASP A 57 -18.23 23.57 25.77
N ASP A 58 -17.62 23.46 24.59
CA ASP A 58 -17.29 24.58 23.71
C ASP A 58 -17.93 24.43 22.31
N GLN A 59 -18.98 23.62 22.21
CA GLN A 59 -19.70 23.30 20.97
C GLN A 59 -21.13 23.86 21.01
N ASP A 60 -21.26 25.17 21.22
CA ASP A 60 -22.55 25.86 21.41
C ASP A 60 -23.60 25.55 20.33
N TRP A 61 -23.14 25.30 19.10
CA TRP A 61 -24.00 24.94 17.97
C TRP A 61 -24.78 23.63 18.16
N LEU A 62 -24.34 22.74 19.06
CA LEU A 62 -25.05 21.50 19.39
C LEU A 62 -26.36 21.76 20.14
N GLY A 63 -26.44 22.88 20.88
CA GLY A 63 -27.63 23.24 21.65
C GLY A 63 -28.13 22.11 22.55
N GLU A 64 -29.46 21.96 22.63
CA GLU A 64 -30.09 20.85 23.34
C GLU A 64 -29.86 19.52 22.60
N ASN A 65 -28.94 18.72 23.14
CA ASN A 65 -28.54 17.45 22.54
C ASN A 65 -29.36 16.26 23.07
N GLU A 66 -30.66 16.23 22.80
CA GLU A 66 -31.60 15.23 23.34
C GLU A 66 -31.25 13.77 22.96
N VAL A 67 -30.58 13.59 21.82
CA VAL A 67 -30.17 12.26 21.31
C VAL A 67 -28.72 11.90 21.65
N ASN A 68 -28.03 12.73 22.44
CA ASN A 68 -26.63 12.52 22.81
C ASN A 68 -25.67 12.39 21.60
N PHE A 69 -25.93 13.15 20.54
CA PHE A 69 -25.14 13.23 19.32
C PHE A 69 -23.73 13.77 19.59
N HIS A 70 -22.73 12.94 19.31
CA HIS A 70 -21.31 13.27 19.42
C HIS A 70 -20.55 12.51 18.33
N TRP A 71 -19.30 12.91 18.08
CA TRP A 71 -18.43 12.26 17.11
C TRP A 71 -17.06 12.00 17.70
N ASN A 72 -16.28 11.17 17.00
CA ASN A 72 -14.84 11.13 17.15
C ASN A 72 -14.25 11.82 15.92
N SER A 73 -13.26 12.67 16.11
CA SER A 73 -12.36 13.05 15.03
C SER A 73 -10.91 12.85 15.45
N GLU A 74 -10.01 12.91 14.49
CA GLU A 74 -8.60 12.65 14.74
C GLU A 74 -7.72 13.43 13.78
N MET A 75 -6.49 13.65 14.21
CA MET A 75 -5.39 13.98 13.34
C MET A 75 -4.56 12.72 13.12
N VAL A 76 -4.34 12.38 11.86
CA VAL A 76 -3.43 11.30 11.47
C VAL A 76 -2.10 11.91 11.07
N MET A 77 -1.01 11.42 11.66
CA MET A 77 0.34 11.90 11.41
C MET A 77 1.24 10.70 11.12
N GLY A 78 2.16 10.86 10.17
CA GLY A 78 3.09 9.80 9.80
C GLY A 78 3.43 9.86 8.31
N THR A 79 4.06 8.79 7.82
CA THR A 79 4.37 8.65 6.39
C THR A 79 3.31 7.84 5.66
N VAL A 80 3.17 8.05 4.36
CA VAL A 80 2.34 7.19 3.49
C VAL A 80 2.94 5.79 3.28
N HIS A 81 4.25 5.62 3.54
CA HIS A 81 5.00 4.34 3.57
C HIS A 81 4.74 3.50 4.84
N SER A 82 3.51 3.55 5.34
CA SER A 82 3.06 2.94 6.59
C SER A 82 2.07 1.82 6.29
N GLY A 83 2.24 0.62 6.86
CA GLY A 83 1.35 -0.52 6.59
C GLY A 83 1.41 -0.98 5.12
N THR A 84 0.32 -1.55 4.59
CA THR A 84 0.23 -1.84 3.14
C THR A 84 0.15 -0.53 2.35
N HIS A 85 1.06 -0.35 1.38
CA HIS A 85 1.19 0.89 0.61
C HIS A 85 1.73 0.64 -0.81
N ILE A 86 1.75 1.71 -1.62
CA ILE A 86 2.32 1.72 -2.97
C ILE A 86 3.38 2.82 -3.00
N ASP A 87 4.57 2.47 -3.49
CA ASP A 87 5.62 3.43 -3.77
C ASP A 87 5.46 3.99 -5.19
N ALA A 88 5.30 5.32 -5.28
CA ALA A 88 5.25 6.01 -6.56
C ALA A 88 6.63 6.10 -7.22
N PHE A 89 6.69 6.44 -8.51
CA PHE A 89 7.96 6.48 -9.25
C PHE A 89 8.99 7.44 -8.66
N ALA A 90 8.55 8.55 -8.05
CA ALA A 90 9.42 9.52 -7.40
C ALA A 90 9.94 9.09 -6.01
N HIS A 91 9.59 7.89 -5.51
CA HIS A 91 9.96 7.45 -4.17
C HIS A 91 11.47 7.28 -3.98
N ILE A 92 12.15 6.66 -4.95
CA ILE A 92 13.58 6.35 -4.87
C ILE A 92 14.35 7.10 -5.96
N THR A 93 15.45 7.72 -5.54
CA THR A 93 16.38 8.41 -6.44
C THR A 93 17.72 7.69 -6.52
N CYS A 94 18.42 7.83 -7.65
CA CYS A 94 19.74 7.25 -7.85
C CYS A 94 20.64 8.16 -8.71
N GLY A 95 21.95 8.03 -8.49
CA GLY A 95 22.99 8.78 -9.20
C GLY A 95 23.20 10.19 -8.65
N ALA A 96 24.24 10.87 -9.16
CA ALA A 96 24.64 12.21 -8.72
C ALA A 96 23.56 13.30 -8.92
N GLU A 97 22.61 13.04 -9.82
CA GLU A 97 21.51 13.96 -10.16
C GLU A 97 20.20 13.60 -9.47
N HIS A 98 20.21 12.65 -8.53
CA HIS A 98 19.03 12.21 -7.79
C HIS A 98 17.83 11.91 -8.70
N LYS A 99 18.06 11.11 -9.75
CA LYS A 99 17.04 10.80 -10.77
C LYS A 99 16.13 9.67 -10.33
N TRP A 100 14.88 9.72 -10.73
CA TRP A 100 13.91 8.64 -10.58
C TRP A 100 13.32 8.22 -11.93
N PHE A 101 12.57 7.11 -11.93
CA PHE A 101 11.98 6.55 -13.12
C PHE A 101 11.00 7.53 -13.80
N GLY A 102 10.91 7.50 -15.13
CA GLY A 102 10.05 8.43 -15.88
C GLY A 102 10.67 9.80 -16.14
N GLY A 103 11.97 9.98 -15.84
CA GLY A 103 12.75 11.16 -16.25
C GLY A 103 12.78 12.32 -15.25
N GLY A 104 12.27 12.11 -14.03
CA GLY A 104 12.33 13.11 -12.97
C GLY A 104 13.68 13.16 -12.24
N SER A 105 13.96 14.29 -11.59
CA SER A 105 15.18 14.53 -10.80
C SER A 105 14.87 15.42 -9.61
N ALA A 106 15.42 15.12 -8.44
CA ALA A 106 15.18 15.92 -7.23
C ALA A 106 15.73 17.35 -7.36
N ASN A 107 16.76 17.55 -8.19
CA ASN A 107 17.35 18.86 -8.45
C ASN A 107 16.40 19.82 -9.19
N ARG A 108 15.35 19.30 -9.83
CA ARG A 108 14.43 20.07 -10.68
C ARG A 108 12.96 19.89 -10.30
N ASP A 109 12.57 18.67 -9.95
CA ASP A 109 11.17 18.25 -9.88
C ASP A 109 10.74 17.87 -8.45
N LEU A 110 11.50 18.23 -7.41
CA LEU A 110 11.10 18.08 -6.01
C LEU A 110 10.81 19.46 -5.41
N GLY A 111 9.58 19.67 -4.93
CA GLY A 111 9.16 20.90 -4.27
C GLY A 111 8.95 20.74 -2.76
N ASP A 112 8.57 21.83 -2.10
CA ASP A 112 8.38 21.91 -0.64
C ASP A 112 7.29 20.95 -0.10
N PHE A 113 6.36 20.52 -0.96
CA PHE A 113 5.24 19.66 -0.61
C PHE A 113 5.25 18.31 -1.32
N GLY A 114 6.41 17.92 -1.89
CA GLY A 114 6.60 16.64 -2.56
C GLY A 114 7.02 16.77 -4.03
N PRO A 115 7.11 15.63 -4.75
CA PRO A 115 7.48 15.61 -6.15
C PRO A 115 6.46 16.36 -7.02
N LEU A 116 6.95 17.09 -8.01
CA LEU A 116 6.12 17.81 -9.00
C LEU A 116 5.70 16.91 -10.18
N ARG A 117 6.25 15.69 -10.24
CA ARG A 117 5.91 14.64 -11.21
C ARG A 117 6.29 13.26 -10.70
N GLY A 118 5.58 12.24 -11.17
CA GLY A 118 5.81 10.85 -10.78
C GLY A 118 5.45 10.55 -9.32
N ASP A 119 4.62 11.39 -8.71
CA ASP A 119 4.04 11.15 -7.39
C ASP A 119 2.87 10.14 -7.46
N ALA A 120 2.27 9.84 -6.31
CA ALA A 120 1.18 8.86 -6.23
C ALA A 120 -0.14 9.36 -6.85
N THR A 121 -0.30 10.66 -7.09
CA THR A 121 -1.52 11.23 -7.70
C THR A 121 -1.60 10.94 -9.20
N GLU A 122 -0.47 10.61 -9.83
CA GLU A 122 -0.39 10.18 -11.22
C GLU A 122 -0.71 8.68 -11.41
N ILE A 123 -0.87 7.92 -10.33
CA ILE A 123 -1.21 6.49 -10.40
C ILE A 123 -2.68 6.36 -10.83
N PRO A 124 -2.96 5.70 -11.98
CA PRO A 124 -4.35 5.49 -12.40
C PRO A 124 -5.04 4.46 -11.50
N PRO A 125 -6.38 4.38 -11.52
CA PRO A 125 -7.09 3.28 -10.88
C PRO A 125 -6.52 1.92 -11.31
N LEU A 126 -6.19 1.08 -10.33
CA LEU A 126 -5.58 -0.23 -10.56
C LEU A 126 -6.63 -1.32 -10.46
N ILE A 127 -7.03 -1.87 -11.61
CA ILE A 127 -7.75 -3.14 -11.69
C ILE A 127 -6.98 -4.02 -12.66
N ALA A 128 -6.30 -5.03 -12.14
CA ALA A 128 -5.42 -5.87 -12.91
C ALA A 128 -5.50 -7.33 -12.46
N ARG A 129 -5.06 -8.23 -13.34
CA ARG A 129 -4.87 -9.63 -12.99
C ARG A 129 -3.67 -9.76 -12.05
N GLY A 130 -3.91 -10.22 -10.82
CA GLY A 130 -2.86 -10.53 -9.86
C GLY A 130 -2.41 -11.99 -9.98
N ILE A 131 -1.11 -12.22 -10.00
CA ILE A 131 -0.50 -13.55 -9.96
C ILE A 131 0.29 -13.70 -8.65
N LEU A 132 -0.18 -14.55 -7.75
CA LEU A 132 0.56 -14.91 -6.54
C LEU A 132 1.67 -15.91 -6.89
N ILE A 133 2.91 -15.51 -6.74
CA ILE A 133 4.10 -16.35 -6.90
C ILE A 133 4.52 -16.80 -5.49
N ASP A 134 4.29 -18.06 -5.18
CA ASP A 134 4.52 -18.62 -3.85
C ASP A 134 5.95 -19.16 -3.71
N VAL A 135 6.89 -18.26 -3.42
CA VAL A 135 8.32 -18.61 -3.28
C VAL A 135 8.56 -19.45 -2.01
N ALA A 136 7.91 -19.10 -0.90
CA ALA A 136 8.02 -19.88 0.35
C ALA A 136 7.48 -21.31 0.15
N GLY A 137 6.30 -21.46 -0.45
CA GLY A 137 5.74 -22.76 -0.82
C GLY A 137 6.60 -23.51 -1.84
N ALA A 138 7.26 -22.80 -2.77
CA ALA A 138 8.19 -23.40 -3.70
C ALA A 138 9.44 -23.99 -3.00
N ARG A 139 9.90 -23.38 -1.90
CA ARG A 139 10.97 -23.93 -1.04
C ARG A 139 10.49 -24.97 -0.04
N GLY A 140 9.17 -25.14 0.11
CA GLY A 140 8.59 -26.05 1.11
C GLY A 140 8.72 -25.51 2.53
N VAL A 141 8.78 -24.19 2.70
CA VAL A 141 8.87 -23.51 4.00
C VAL A 141 7.69 -22.57 4.20
N ASP A 142 7.38 -22.23 5.44
CA ASP A 142 6.32 -21.27 5.76
C ASP A 142 6.76 -19.82 5.52
N ALA A 143 8.04 -19.53 5.80
CA ALA A 143 8.68 -18.23 5.59
C ALA A 143 10.16 -18.42 5.20
N LEU A 144 10.67 -17.51 4.37
CA LEU A 144 12.09 -17.42 4.04
C LEU A 144 12.88 -16.87 5.23
N GLU A 145 14.16 -17.23 5.32
CA GLU A 145 15.06 -16.66 6.31
C GLU A 145 15.36 -15.18 6.02
N ALA A 146 15.76 -14.44 7.05
CA ALA A 146 16.13 -13.04 6.90
C ALA A 146 17.29 -12.88 5.91
N HIS A 147 17.21 -11.86 5.06
CA HIS A 147 18.23 -11.50 4.06
C HIS A 147 18.41 -12.52 2.90
N GLU A 148 17.51 -13.49 2.74
CA GLU A 148 17.52 -14.35 1.56
C GLU A 148 17.08 -13.60 0.29
N ALA A 149 17.94 -13.62 -0.73
CA ALA A 149 17.60 -13.06 -2.03
C ALA A 149 16.72 -14.04 -2.84
N ILE A 150 15.78 -13.46 -3.60
CA ILE A 150 14.94 -14.19 -4.55
C ILE A 150 15.39 -13.80 -5.95
N GLY A 151 15.88 -14.80 -6.71
CA GLY A 151 16.37 -14.61 -8.07
C GLY A 151 15.30 -14.85 -9.14
N PRO A 152 15.56 -14.44 -10.40
CA PRO A 152 14.63 -14.67 -11.52
C PRO A 152 14.39 -16.17 -11.80
N GLU A 153 15.41 -17.02 -11.66
CA GLU A 153 15.28 -18.47 -11.87
C GLU A 153 14.30 -19.12 -10.89
N GLU A 154 14.32 -18.65 -9.64
CA GLU A 154 13.43 -19.13 -8.60
C GLU A 154 11.98 -18.69 -8.85
N LEU A 155 11.76 -17.45 -9.25
CA LEU A 155 10.43 -16.97 -9.65
C LEU A 155 9.88 -17.79 -10.82
N ALA A 156 10.73 -18.09 -11.81
CA ALA A 156 10.36 -18.94 -12.94
C ALA A 156 10.02 -20.37 -12.52
N SER A 157 10.79 -20.94 -11.58
CA SER A 157 10.52 -22.28 -11.02
C SER A 157 9.19 -22.33 -10.26
N ALA A 158 8.91 -21.34 -9.42
CA ALA A 158 7.64 -21.23 -8.70
C ALA A 158 6.45 -21.14 -9.67
N LEU A 159 6.54 -20.29 -10.69
CA LEU A 159 5.53 -20.16 -11.75
C LEU A 159 5.31 -21.48 -12.50
N ALA A 160 6.39 -22.19 -12.87
CA ALA A 160 6.31 -23.48 -13.55
C ALA A 160 5.63 -24.55 -12.69
N ARG A 161 5.94 -24.61 -11.38
CA ARG A 161 5.28 -25.52 -10.44
C ARG A 161 3.80 -25.20 -10.22
N GLN A 162 3.43 -23.93 -10.31
CA GLN A 162 2.06 -23.46 -10.20
C GLN A 162 1.29 -23.61 -11.52
N GLU A 163 1.97 -23.96 -12.62
CA GLU A 163 1.40 -24.03 -13.97
C GLU A 163 0.76 -22.70 -14.41
N VAL A 164 1.41 -21.58 -14.04
CA VAL A 164 0.93 -20.22 -14.35
C VAL A 164 1.99 -19.45 -15.12
N GLU A 165 1.55 -18.71 -16.14
CA GLU A 165 2.39 -17.81 -16.92
C GLU A 165 2.05 -16.34 -16.63
N LEU A 166 3.10 -15.54 -16.46
CA LEU A 166 3.00 -14.08 -16.43
C LEU A 166 2.71 -13.54 -17.83
N ARG A 167 1.89 -12.50 -17.89
CA ARG A 167 1.58 -11.74 -19.10
C ARG A 167 1.81 -10.26 -18.83
N ARG A 168 2.03 -9.50 -19.90
CA ARG A 168 2.08 -8.04 -19.82
C ARG A 168 0.79 -7.52 -19.16
N GLY A 169 0.94 -6.66 -18.16
CA GLY A 169 -0.16 -6.09 -17.39
C GLY A 169 -0.48 -6.81 -16.08
N ASP A 170 0.11 -7.98 -15.83
CA ASP A 170 -0.06 -8.67 -14.55
C ASP A 170 0.60 -7.91 -13.40
N VAL A 171 -0.03 -7.98 -12.22
CA VAL A 171 0.59 -7.62 -10.95
C VAL A 171 1.17 -8.88 -10.33
N ALA A 172 2.49 -8.97 -10.26
CA ALA A 172 3.18 -10.07 -9.59
C ALA A 172 3.17 -9.85 -8.07
N LEU A 173 2.51 -10.75 -7.34
CA LEU A 173 2.46 -10.75 -5.87
C LEU A 173 3.41 -11.83 -5.37
N ILE A 174 4.47 -11.47 -4.64
CA ILE A 174 5.49 -12.43 -4.21
C ILE A 174 5.23 -12.82 -2.76
N ARG A 175 4.89 -14.09 -2.49
CA ARG A 175 4.76 -14.62 -1.13
C ARG A 175 6.11 -15.13 -0.65
N THR A 176 6.66 -14.43 0.35
CA THR A 176 7.89 -14.82 1.05
C THR A 176 7.62 -15.40 2.44
N GLY A 177 6.39 -15.31 2.93
CA GLY A 177 6.01 -15.64 4.31
C GLY A 177 6.43 -14.60 5.36
N TYR A 178 7.12 -13.52 4.96
CA TYR A 178 7.61 -12.47 5.87
C TYR A 178 6.50 -11.83 6.73
N LEU A 179 5.31 -11.64 6.13
CA LEU A 179 4.17 -11.06 6.84
C LEU A 179 3.56 -11.98 7.92
N SER A 180 3.99 -13.23 8.05
CA SER A 180 3.61 -14.07 9.20
C SER A 180 4.13 -13.54 10.55
N GLY A 181 5.16 -12.68 10.52
CA GLY A 181 5.64 -11.94 11.68
C GLY A 181 4.91 -10.62 11.93
N TRP A 182 3.97 -10.23 11.05
CA TRP A 182 3.13 -9.06 11.29
C TRP A 182 2.15 -9.41 12.42
N PRO A 183 2.02 -8.59 13.47
CA PRO A 183 1.09 -8.87 14.55
C PRO A 183 -0.34 -8.89 13.99
N ASP A 184 -1.11 -9.92 14.33
CA ASP A 184 -2.55 -9.91 14.09
C ASP A 184 -3.14 -8.70 14.83
N ALA A 185 -3.78 -7.81 14.07
CA ALA A 185 -4.45 -6.62 14.59
C ALA A 185 -5.76 -6.98 15.30
#